data_AF-A0A1Y2MGX2-F1
#
_entry.id   AF-A0A1Y2MGX2-F1
#
_cell.length_a   1.000
_cell.length_b   1.000
_cell.length_c   1.000
_cell.angle_alpha   90.00
_cell.angle_beta   90.00
_cell.angle_gamma   90.00
#
_symmetry.space_group_name_H-M   'P 1'
#
loop_
_entity.id
_entity.type
_entity.pdbx_description
1 polymer ?
#
loop_
_entity_poly.entity_id
_entity_poly.type
_entity_poly.pdbx_seq_one_letter_code
_entity_poly.pdbx_strand_id
1 'polypeptide(L)'
;MEVRSRCHVCAAAVGLSAGAAAPVVCGRQRCRVGVEHERLVVPVLLDRPEWLDATEIARSAGLAVTAVRTVLVRMVRRGLVISRRQRVRRRPSAGRAEFRLTERGAPMTRLLIGCAATMTAAVLR
;
A
#
# COMPACT_ATOMS: atom_id res chain seq x y z
N MET A 1 -29.76 4.19 -2.99
CA MET A 1 -28.77 4.99 -3.75
C MET A 1 -27.48 4.18 -3.82
N GLU A 2 -27.10 3.69 -4.99
CA GLU A 2 -25.81 3.00 -5.16
C GLU A 2 -24.69 4.03 -5.31
N VAL A 3 -23.74 4.03 -4.38
CA VAL A 3 -22.55 4.87 -4.51
C VAL A 3 -21.52 4.09 -5.31
N ARG A 4 -21.14 4.60 -6.50
CA ARG A 4 -20.04 4.03 -7.28
C ARG A 4 -18.72 4.48 -6.67
N SER A 5 -17.86 3.53 -6.35
CA SER A 5 -16.50 3.79 -5.87
C SER A 5 -15.48 2.94 -6.62
N ARG A 6 -14.20 3.05 -6.24
CA ARG A 6 -13.09 2.28 -6.80
C ARG A 6 -12.40 1.46 -5.72
N CYS A 7 -12.06 0.22 -6.07
CA CYS A 7 -11.29 -0.66 -5.19
C CYS A 7 -9.91 -0.06 -4.89
N HIS A 8 -9.56 0.00 -3.60
CA HIS A 8 -8.28 0.46 -3.09
C HIS A 8 -7.11 -0.39 -3.62
N VAL A 9 -7.29 -1.64 -3.99
CA VAL A 9 -6.16 -2.45 -4.45
C VAL A 9 -6.02 -2.47 -5.96
N CYS A 10 -7.12 -2.66 -6.69
CA CYS A 10 -7.08 -2.85 -8.14
C CYS A 10 -7.76 -1.74 -8.95
N ALA A 11 -8.24 -0.67 -8.31
CA ALA A 11 -8.96 0.44 -8.93
C ALA A 11 -10.25 0.08 -9.70
N ALA A 12 -10.67 -1.18 -9.68
CA ALA A 12 -11.92 -1.63 -10.31
C ALA A 12 -13.14 -0.92 -9.71
N ALA A 13 -14.13 -0.62 -10.55
CA ALA A 13 -15.40 -0.06 -10.11
C ALA A 13 -16.13 -1.04 -9.18
N VAL A 14 -16.68 -0.50 -8.09
CA VAL A 14 -17.39 -1.26 -7.06
C VAL A 14 -18.65 -0.51 -6.65
N GLY A 15 -19.73 -1.25 -6.41
CA GLY A 15 -20.98 -0.73 -5.88
C GLY A 15 -20.96 -0.77 -4.37
N LEU A 16 -21.40 0.31 -3.72
CA LEU A 16 -21.48 0.42 -2.27
C LEU A 16 -22.89 0.76 -1.81
N SER A 17 -23.31 0.05 -0.77
CA SER A 17 -24.47 0.37 0.04
C SER A 17 -24.05 1.40 1.12
N ALA A 18 -23.98 2.67 0.72
CA ALA A 18 -23.76 3.85 1.58
C ALA A 18 -22.37 4.02 2.28
N GLY A 19 -22.13 5.27 2.70
CA GLY A 19 -20.83 5.94 2.81
C GLY A 19 -19.94 5.54 3.98
N ALA A 20 -18.67 5.29 3.68
CA ALA A 20 -17.63 5.16 4.69
C ALA A 20 -16.40 5.99 4.30
N ALA A 21 -15.73 6.52 5.33
CA ALA A 21 -14.41 7.15 5.22
C ALA A 21 -13.26 6.13 5.05
N ALA A 22 -13.58 4.84 4.93
CA ALA A 22 -12.62 3.75 4.83
C ALA A 22 -12.26 3.40 3.36
N PRO A 23 -11.04 2.88 3.10
CA PRO A 23 -10.69 2.35 1.78
C PRO A 23 -11.61 1.19 1.40
N VAL A 24 -12.22 1.29 0.22
CA VAL A 24 -13.15 0.28 -0.28
C VAL A 24 -12.37 -0.84 -0.97
N VAL A 25 -12.63 -2.10 -0.65
CA VAL A 25 -11.93 -3.23 -1.28
C VAL A 25 -12.92 -4.16 -1.94
N CYS A 26 -12.67 -4.52 -3.20
CA CYS A 26 -13.53 -5.47 -3.87
C CYS A 26 -13.32 -6.89 -3.33
N GLY A 27 -14.34 -7.74 -3.46
CA GLY A 27 -14.31 -9.13 -2.96
C GLY A 27 -13.28 -10.08 -3.61
N ARG A 28 -12.41 -9.62 -4.51
CA ARG A 28 -11.38 -10.46 -5.14
C ARG A 28 -10.30 -10.84 -4.13
N GLN A 29 -9.89 -12.11 -4.11
CA GLN A 29 -8.86 -12.61 -3.17
C GLN A 29 -7.56 -11.79 -3.22
N ARG A 30 -7.06 -11.48 -4.42
CA ARG A 30 -5.86 -10.63 -4.60
C ARG A 30 -5.97 -9.24 -3.95
N CYS A 31 -7.19 -8.71 -3.85
CA CYS A 31 -7.44 -7.39 -3.27
C CYS A 31 -7.50 -7.46 -1.74
N ARG A 32 -8.07 -8.53 -1.18
CA ARG A 32 -8.02 -8.79 0.26
C ARG A 32 -6.58 -8.98 0.74
N VAL A 33 -5.84 -9.91 0.11
CA VAL A 33 -4.41 -10.14 0.41
C VAL A 33 -3.59 -8.87 0.22
N GLY A 34 -3.91 -8.08 -0.81
CA GLY A 34 -3.21 -6.83 -1.09
C GLY A 34 -3.39 -5.75 -0.01
N VAL A 35 -4.48 -5.79 0.78
CA VAL A 35 -4.68 -4.91 1.94
C VAL A 35 -4.03 -5.48 3.18
N GLU A 36 -4.09 -6.80 3.40
CA GLU A 36 -3.37 -7.45 4.51
C GLU A 36 -1.85 -7.19 4.43
N HIS A 37 -1.25 -7.31 3.24
CA HIS A 37 0.15 -6.94 3.07
C HIS A 37 0.40 -5.45 3.32
N GLU A 38 -0.53 -4.57 2.96
CA GLU A 38 -0.41 -3.13 3.20
C GLU A 38 -0.45 -2.82 4.70
N ARG A 39 -1.29 -3.53 5.47
CA ARG A 39 -1.37 -3.45 6.94
C ARG A 39 -0.09 -3.89 7.65
N LEU A 40 0.68 -4.79 7.05
CA LEU A 40 1.97 -5.24 7.59
C LEU A 40 3.14 -4.33 7.18
N VAL A 41 3.08 -3.75 5.97
CA VAL A 41 4.14 -2.86 5.45
C VAL A 41 4.07 -1.46 6.07
N VAL A 42 2.87 -0.92 6.28
CA VAL A 42 2.70 0.46 6.76
C VAL A 42 3.34 0.70 8.14
N PRO A 43 3.12 -0.14 9.17
CA PRO A 43 3.75 0.05 10.49
C PRO A 43 5.27 0.15 10.40
N VAL A 44 5.91 -0.72 9.62
CA VAL A 44 7.36 -0.68 9.39
C VAL A 44 7.82 0.67 8.85
N LEU A 45 7.07 1.26 7.92
CA LEU A 45 7.40 2.56 7.34
C LEU A 45 7.09 3.74 8.29
N LEU A 46 6.13 3.58 9.20
CA LEU A 46 5.79 4.59 10.21
C LEU A 46 6.84 4.62 11.33
N ASP A 47 7.28 3.45 11.78
CA ASP A 47 8.25 3.30 12.87
C ASP A 47 9.67 3.69 12.44
N ARG A 48 9.93 3.65 11.13
CA ARG A 48 11.25 3.91 10.53
C ARG A 48 11.14 5.00 9.45
N PRO A 49 11.20 6.28 9.84
CA PRO A 49 11.06 7.40 8.92
C PRO A 49 12.28 7.60 8.00
N GLU A 50 13.34 6.81 8.15
CA GLU A 50 14.47 6.77 7.24
C GLU A 50 14.15 6.10 5.88
N TRP A 51 15.14 6.09 4.99
CA TRP A 51 15.04 5.40 3.70
C TRP A 51 15.30 3.91 3.89
N LEU A 52 14.37 3.07 3.43
CA LEU A 52 14.46 1.61 3.53
C LEU A 52 14.39 0.94 2.17
N ASP A 53 15.18 -0.10 1.95
CA ASP A 53 15.03 -0.96 0.77
C ASP A 53 13.91 -2.00 0.96
N ALA A 54 13.38 -2.52 -0.15
CA ALA A 54 12.26 -3.47 -0.11
C ALA A 54 12.58 -4.78 0.65
N THR A 55 13.86 -5.14 0.77
CA THR A 55 14.32 -6.33 1.50
C THR A 55 14.26 -6.10 3.01
N GLU A 56 14.66 -4.91 3.45
CA GLU A 56 14.58 -4.51 4.87
C GLU A 56 13.13 -4.45 5.34
N ILE A 57 12.26 -3.87 4.52
CA ILE A 57 10.82 -3.81 4.79
C ILE A 57 10.23 -5.22 4.83
N ALA A 58 10.58 -6.07 3.85
CA ALA A 58 10.12 -7.47 3.79
C ALA A 58 10.53 -8.28 5.02
N ARG A 59 11.77 -8.15 5.47
CA ARG A 59 12.26 -8.81 6.68
C ARG A 59 11.49 -8.38 7.91
N SER A 60 11.25 -7.08 8.05
CA SER A 60 10.55 -6.50 9.22
C SER A 60 9.06 -6.85 9.23
N ALA A 61 8.43 -6.87 8.04
CA ALA A 61 7.01 -7.18 7.88
C ALA A 61 6.70 -8.70 7.83
N GLY A 62 7.73 -9.57 7.80
CA GLY A 62 7.53 -11.02 7.64
C GLY A 62 6.94 -11.42 6.29
N LEU A 63 7.21 -10.65 5.22
CA LEU A 63 6.63 -10.83 3.89
C LEU A 63 7.68 -11.16 2.83
N ALA A 64 7.23 -11.75 1.72
CA ALA A 64 8.06 -11.88 0.53
C ALA A 64 8.39 -10.50 -0.08
N VAL A 65 9.61 -10.32 -0.59
CA VAL A 65 10.05 -9.06 -1.22
C VAL A 65 9.14 -8.65 -2.39
N THR A 66 8.63 -9.61 -3.16
CA THR A 66 7.69 -9.36 -4.27
C THR A 66 6.35 -8.81 -3.79
N ALA A 67 5.84 -9.29 -2.65
CA ALA A 67 4.62 -8.79 -2.03
C ALA A 67 4.81 -7.34 -1.57
N VAL A 68 5.93 -7.06 -0.89
CA VAL A 68 6.29 -5.70 -0.44
C VAL A 68 6.44 -4.75 -1.62
N ARG A 69 7.15 -5.15 -2.68
CA ARG A 69 7.27 -4.32 -3.91
C ARG A 69 5.91 -3.99 -4.52
N THR A 70 4.99 -4.94 -4.54
CA THR A 70 3.63 -4.72 -5.04
C THR A 70 2.88 -3.67 -4.23
N VAL A 71 3.01 -3.71 -2.90
CA VAL A 71 2.44 -2.69 -2.00
C VAL A 71 3.10 -1.33 -2.24
N LEU A 72 4.44 -1.27 -2.22
CA LEU A 72 5.19 -0.02 -2.38
C LEU A 72 4.90 0.67 -3.71
N VAL A 73 4.83 -0.08 -4.83
CA VAL A 73 4.45 0.49 -6.14
C VAL A 73 3.07 1.14 -6.08
N ARG A 74 2.11 0.52 -5.39
CA ARG A 74 0.76 1.08 -5.23
C ARG A 74 0.77 2.34 -4.37
N MET A 75 1.51 2.33 -3.26
CA MET A 75 1.63 3.49 -2.38
C MET A 75 2.35 4.67 -3.07
N VAL A 76 3.36 4.38 -3.89
CA VAL A 76 4.07 5.39 -4.71
C VAL A 76 3.12 6.03 -5.73
N ARG A 77 2.33 5.24 -6.45
CA ARG A 77 1.31 5.76 -7.39
C ARG A 77 0.28 6.68 -6.73
N ARG A 78 0.13 6.58 -5.40
CA ARG A 78 -0.79 7.39 -4.59
C ARG A 78 -0.13 8.57 -3.90
N GLY A 79 1.19 8.74 -4.06
CA GLY A 79 1.94 9.77 -3.36
C GLY A 79 2.05 9.55 -1.84
N LEU A 80 1.79 8.33 -1.34
CA LEU A 80 1.94 7.99 0.08
C LEU A 80 3.39 7.65 0.42
N VAL A 81 4.11 7.12 -0.56
CA VAL A 81 5.52 6.73 -0.46
C VAL A 81 6.28 7.41 -1.60
N ILE A 82 7.49 7.87 -1.33
CA ILE A 82 8.45 8.27 -2.35
C ILE A 82 9.50 7.19 -2.50
N SER A 83 9.97 7.01 -3.72
CA SER A 83 11.08 6.09 -4.03
C SER A 83 12.26 6.86 -4.58
N ARG A 84 13.47 6.51 -4.15
CA ARG A 84 14.72 6.96 -4.79
C ARG A 84 15.55 5.76 -5.22
N ARG A 85 16.36 5.93 -6.27
CA ARG A 85 17.37 4.93 -6.62
C ARG A 85 18.69 5.34 -5.99
N GLN A 86 19.19 4.52 -5.08
CA GLN A 86 20.54 4.70 -4.56
C GLN A 86 21.52 4.26 -5.64
N ARG A 87 22.33 5.20 -6.16
CA ARG A 87 23.45 4.85 -7.05
C ARG A 87 24.55 4.24 -6.19
N VAL A 88 24.62 2.91 -6.14
CA VAL A 88 25.73 2.22 -5.49
C VAL A 88 26.97 2.42 -6.36
N ARG A 89 27.96 3.20 -5.88
CA ARG A 89 29.20 3.54 -6.61
C ARG A 89 29.93 2.32 -7.21
N ARG A 90 29.70 1.10 -6.70
CA ARG A 90 30.36 -0.12 -7.18
C ARG A 90 29.61 -0.89 -8.30
N ARG A 91 28.36 -0.57 -8.62
CA ARG A 91 27.62 -1.18 -9.75
C ARG A 91 26.56 -0.21 -10.31
N PRO A 92 26.85 0.51 -11.42
CA PRO A 92 25.95 1.50 -12.02
C PRO A 92 24.59 0.94 -12.47
N SER A 93 24.52 -0.36 -12.75
CA SER A 93 23.35 -1.05 -13.30
C SER A 93 22.41 -1.67 -12.25
N ALA A 94 22.77 -1.65 -10.96
CA ALA A 94 21.98 -2.26 -9.88
C ALA A 94 21.74 -1.29 -8.72
N GLY A 95 21.18 -0.12 -9.02
CA GLY A 95 20.71 0.78 -7.97
C GLY A 95 19.57 0.13 -7.18
N ARG A 96 19.72 0.03 -5.86
CA ARG A 96 18.60 -0.40 -4.99
C ARG A 96 17.59 0.73 -4.88
N ALA A 97 16.32 0.40 -5.06
CA ALA A 97 15.23 1.33 -4.79
C ALA A 97 15.00 1.37 -3.28
N GLU A 98 15.08 2.56 -2.73
CA GLU A 98 14.75 2.85 -1.33
C GLU A 98 13.45 3.64 -1.28
N PHE A 99 12.71 3.46 -0.19
CA PHE A 99 11.36 3.96 -0.02
C PHE A 99 11.25 4.67 1.33
N ARG A 100 10.40 5.70 1.37
CA ARG A 100 10.05 6.43 2.59
C ARG A 100 8.63 6.97 2.48
N LEU A 101 7.91 7.09 3.59
CA LEU A 101 6.63 7.80 3.62
C LEU A 101 6.80 9.27 3.23
N THR A 102 5.77 9.81 2.58
CA THR A 102 5.62 11.26 2.41
C THR A 102 4.98 11.87 3.65
N GLU A 103 5.08 13.19 3.78
CA GLU A 103 4.39 13.95 4.84
C GLU A 103 2.86 13.72 4.82
N ARG A 104 2.29 13.54 3.63
CA ARG A 104 0.86 13.17 3.44
C ARG A 104 0.60 11.68 3.66
N GLY A 105 1.60 10.84 3.42
CA GLY A 105 1.53 9.39 3.55
C GLY A 105 1.34 8.94 4.99
N ALA A 106 2.06 9.54 5.94
CA ALA A 106 1.97 9.17 7.36
C ALA A 106 0.55 9.26 7.96
N PRO A 107 -0.18 10.39 7.87
CA PRO A 107 -1.54 10.48 8.42
C PRO A 107 -2.54 9.60 7.65
N MET A 108 -2.44 9.54 6.33
CA MET A 108 -3.34 8.74 5.50
C MET A 108 -3.16 7.24 5.74
N THR A 109 -1.93 6.77 5.96
CA THR A 109 -1.66 5.35 6.21
C THR A 109 -1.99 4.94 7.65
N ARG A 110 -1.96 5.85 8.62
CA ARG A 110 -2.53 5.60 9.97
C ARG A 110 -4.03 5.32 9.93
N LEU A 111 -4.78 5.98 9.04
CA LEU A 111 -6.20 5.66 8.83
C LEU A 111 -6.40 4.24 8.27
N LEU A 112 -5.47 3.74 7.44
CA LEU A 112 -5.53 2.38 6.91
C LEU A 112 -5.31 1.31 8.01
N ILE A 113 -4.54 1.64 9.05
CA ILE A 113 -4.33 0.78 10.22
C ILE A 113 -5.50 0.91 11.20
N GLY A 114 -5.96 2.13 11.47
CA GLY A 114 -7.03 2.42 12.44
C GLY A 114 -8.44 2.04 11.98
N CYS A 115 -8.70 2.00 10.67
CA CYS A 115 -9.93 1.44 10.14
C CYS A 115 -9.89 -0.10 10.19
N ALA A 116 -10.37 -0.66 11.29
CA ALA A 116 -10.59 -2.10 11.42
C ALA A 116 -11.52 -2.65 10.31
N ALA A 117 -12.47 -1.84 9.84
CA ALA A 117 -13.44 -2.23 8.81
C ALA A 117 -12.95 -1.88 7.39
N THR A 118 -12.40 -2.86 6.69
CA THR A 118 -12.33 -2.79 5.23
C THR A 118 -13.70 -3.23 4.69
N MET A 119 -14.45 -2.33 4.04
CA MET A 119 -15.71 -2.72 3.42
C MET A 119 -15.45 -3.59 2.19
N THR A 120 -15.95 -4.83 2.25
CA THR A 120 -15.96 -5.73 1.09
C THR A 120 -17.13 -5.36 0.18
N ALA A 121 -16.82 -4.91 -1.02
CA ALA A 121 -17.81 -4.50 -2.01
C ALA A 121 -17.91 -5.48 -3.19
N ALA A 122 -19.08 -5.54 -3.81
CA ALA A 122 -19.29 -6.25 -5.07
C ALA A 122 -18.67 -5.45 -6.23
N VAL A 123 -18.00 -6.16 -7.14
CA VAL A 123 -17.49 -5.57 -8.38
C VAL A 123 -18.68 -5.36 -9.32
N LEU A 124 -18.82 -4.15 -9.86
CA LEU A 124 -19.81 -3.88 -10.91
C LEU A 124 -19.32 -4.56 -12.20
N ARG A 125 -20.17 -5.42 -12.77
CA ARG A 125 -19.92 -6.07 -14.07
C ARG A 125 -20.30 -5.14 -15.20
#